data_AF-A0A9Q0UFE9-F1
#
_entry.id   AF-A0A9Q0UFE9-F1
#
_cell.length_a   1.000
_cell.length_b   1.000
_cell.length_c   1.000
_cell.angle_alpha   90.00
_cell.angle_beta   90.00
_cell.angle_gamma   90.00
#
_symmetry.space_group_name_H-M   'P 1'
#
loop_
_entity.id
_entity.type
_entity.pdbx_description
1 polymer ?
#
loop_
_entity_poly.entity_id
_entity_poly.type
_entity_poly.pdbx_seq_one_letter_code
_entity_poly.pdbx_strand_id
1 'polypeptide(L)'
;MYREKKNLKQWIESTNRVSKAKSQKRWQNPTLFECSRTKASSLERVQSWHQLWISTSSSNCQIAPRLSSTSQFAPWRWLLQVSGSGFRSKKEYLFGRIDMQLKLVAGNSAGTVTAYYLSSQGPTHDEIDFEFLGNLSGDPYILHTNVFTQGKGNREQQFYLWFDPTRNFHTYSIIWSQQHIIFLVDNIPIRVFKNGESIGVPFPKSQPMRIYSSLWNADDWATRGGLVKTDWTKAPFTAYYRNFKADACSWSSGSSSCGSRSSSSFSDPAWHTNSLDAPSRRRLRWVQKYFMIYNYCADLKRFPQGFPPECERSRF
;
A
#
# COMPACT_ATOMS: atom_id res chain seq x y z
N MET A 1 -8.32 73.90 -21.36
CA MET A 1 -8.07 73.70 -19.91
C MET A 1 -9.40 73.81 -19.18
N TYR A 2 -10.16 72.71 -19.11
CA TYR A 2 -11.47 72.60 -18.42
C TYR A 2 -11.63 71.10 -18.06
N ARG A 3 -11.71 70.76 -16.76
CA ARG A 3 -12.84 70.10 -16.05
C ARG A 3 -13.48 68.95 -16.84
N GLU A 4 -13.71 67.75 -16.29
CA GLU A 4 -14.42 67.50 -15.04
C GLU A 4 -14.35 66.02 -14.60
N LYS A 5 -14.41 65.79 -13.28
CA LYS A 5 -14.65 64.48 -12.65
C LYS A 5 -16.08 64.00 -12.95
N LYS A 6 -16.29 62.70 -13.24
CA LYS A 6 -17.39 61.89 -12.68
C LYS A 6 -17.37 60.41 -13.12
N ASN A 7 -17.74 59.56 -12.16
CA ASN A 7 -18.34 58.21 -12.31
C ASN A 7 -17.45 56.97 -12.44
N LEU A 8 -16.64 56.73 -11.39
CA LEU A 8 -16.11 55.41 -11.00
C LEU A 8 -17.19 54.46 -10.40
N LYS A 9 -18.48 54.63 -10.74
CA LYS A 9 -19.60 53.84 -10.18
C LYS A 9 -20.53 53.22 -11.23
N GLN A 10 -20.26 53.40 -12.53
CA GLN A 10 -21.08 52.82 -13.61
C GLN A 10 -20.43 51.63 -14.34
N TRP A 11 -19.25 51.17 -13.91
CA TRP A 11 -18.60 49.99 -14.48
C TRP A 11 -18.74 48.73 -13.60
N ILE A 12 -19.33 48.83 -12.41
CA ILE A 12 -19.45 47.72 -11.45
C ILE A 12 -20.80 46.98 -11.54
N GLU A 13 -21.81 47.50 -12.26
CA GLU A 13 -23.17 46.90 -12.24
C GLU A 13 -23.78 46.53 -13.60
N SER A 14 -23.06 46.64 -14.72
CA SER A 14 -23.54 46.06 -15.97
C SER A 14 -22.94 44.67 -16.20
N THR A 15 -23.85 43.68 -16.07
CA THR A 15 -23.83 42.35 -16.71
C THR A 15 -22.93 41.26 -16.12
N ASN A 16 -23.09 41.06 -14.80
CA ASN A 16 -23.52 39.75 -14.31
C ASN A 16 -24.75 39.26 -15.11
N ARG A 17 -24.55 38.37 -16.10
CA ARG A 17 -25.48 37.32 -16.60
C ARG A 17 -24.95 36.72 -17.91
N VAL A 18 -24.06 35.74 -17.79
CA VAL A 18 -24.01 34.60 -18.72
C VAL A 18 -23.88 33.34 -17.86
N SER A 19 -24.84 32.44 -18.04
CA SER A 19 -24.98 31.20 -17.30
C SER A 19 -24.03 30.11 -17.81
N LYS A 20 -23.62 29.24 -16.87
CA LYS A 20 -23.17 27.85 -17.04
C LYS A 20 -22.04 27.56 -18.05
N ALA A 21 -20.82 27.39 -17.54
CA ALA A 21 -19.97 26.27 -17.96
C ALA A 21 -18.92 25.91 -16.89
N LYS A 22 -19.12 24.74 -16.28
CA LYS A 22 -18.17 23.83 -15.62
C LYS A 22 -16.70 24.27 -15.56
N SER A 23 -16.22 24.56 -14.35
CA SER A 23 -14.83 24.30 -13.97
C SER A 23 -14.67 24.02 -12.46
N GLN A 24 -15.55 23.18 -11.90
CA GLN A 24 -15.20 22.38 -10.73
C GLN A 24 -14.41 21.16 -11.23
N LYS A 25 -13.12 21.30 -11.55
CA LYS A 25 -12.24 20.15 -11.75
C LYS A 25 -11.76 19.65 -10.38
N ARG A 26 -12.66 18.87 -9.80
CA ARG A 26 -12.52 18.00 -8.63
C ARG A 26 -11.44 16.93 -8.91
N TRP A 27 -10.31 17.00 -8.21
CA TRP A 27 -9.41 15.86 -8.04
C TRP A 27 -9.09 15.68 -6.55
N GLN A 28 -10.06 15.07 -5.90
CA GLN A 28 -9.90 14.10 -4.83
C GLN A 28 -10.85 13.00 -5.30
N ASN A 29 -10.49 11.72 -5.26
CA ASN A 29 -11.45 10.67 -5.58
C ASN A 29 -11.97 10.06 -4.27
N PRO A 30 -12.86 10.75 -3.51
CA PRO A 30 -13.55 10.18 -2.35
C PRO A 30 -14.45 8.99 -2.75
N THR A 31 -14.41 8.56 -4.01
CA THR A 31 -15.08 7.40 -4.57
C THR A 31 -14.29 6.10 -4.38
N LEU A 32 -12.96 6.16 -4.17
CA LEU A 32 -12.11 4.95 -4.14
C LEU A 32 -11.64 4.57 -2.73
N PHE A 33 -11.34 5.56 -1.88
CA PHE A 33 -10.76 5.34 -0.56
C PHE A 33 -11.53 6.07 0.54
N GLU A 34 -11.46 5.51 1.75
CA GLU A 34 -11.86 6.12 3.02
C GLU A 34 -10.62 6.24 3.91
N CYS A 35 -10.53 7.27 4.74
CA CYS A 35 -9.36 7.54 5.56
C CYS A 35 -9.71 7.59 7.05
N SER A 36 -8.74 7.24 7.90
CA SER A 36 -8.83 7.33 9.35
C SER A 36 -7.54 7.90 9.96
N ARG A 37 -7.68 8.43 11.19
CA ARG A 37 -6.57 8.88 12.04
C ARG A 37 -6.70 8.17 13.39
N THR A 38 -5.61 7.63 13.90
CA THR A 38 -5.58 6.89 15.18
C THR A 38 -4.60 7.55 16.13
N LYS A 39 -5.03 7.82 17.37
CA LYS A 39 -4.19 8.46 18.41
C LYS A 39 -3.01 7.55 18.77
N ALA A 40 -1.84 8.14 19.00
CA ALA A 40 -0.59 7.42 19.26
C ALA A 40 -0.64 6.49 20.51
N SER A 41 -1.43 6.83 21.53
CA SER A 41 -1.52 6.08 22.79
C SER A 41 -2.18 4.70 22.69
N SER A 42 -2.71 4.31 21.53
CA SER A 42 -3.26 2.97 21.28
C SER A 42 -2.34 2.09 20.41
N LEU A 43 -1.14 2.55 20.07
CA LEU A 43 -0.20 1.85 19.18
C LEU A 43 0.71 0.84 19.91
N GLU A 44 0.86 0.93 21.24
CA GLU A 44 1.82 0.14 22.03
C GLU A 44 1.50 -1.37 22.17
N ARG A 45 0.53 -1.92 21.42
CA ARG A 45 0.14 -3.33 21.60
C ARG A 45 -0.52 -4.01 20.41
N VAL A 46 -0.15 -3.63 19.18
CA VAL A 46 -0.88 -4.10 17.99
C VAL A 46 0.05 -4.82 17.01
N GLN A 47 -0.09 -6.15 16.93
CA GLN A 47 0.61 -7.02 15.97
C GLN A 47 -0.13 -7.11 14.60
N SER A 48 -1.39 -6.63 14.49
CA SER A 48 -2.08 -6.41 13.20
C SER A 48 -3.24 -5.40 13.31
N TRP A 49 -3.45 -4.60 12.26
CA TRP A 49 -4.35 -3.42 12.25
C TRP A 49 -5.86 -3.73 12.39
N HIS A 50 -6.27 -4.99 12.39
CA HIS A 50 -7.66 -5.39 12.65
C HIS A 50 -8.23 -4.78 13.93
N GLN A 51 -7.39 -4.60 14.96
CA GLN A 51 -7.80 -4.03 16.25
C GLN A 51 -7.89 -2.49 16.26
N LEU A 52 -7.32 -1.77 15.28
CA LEU A 52 -7.26 -0.31 15.27
C LEU A 52 -8.44 0.37 14.55
N TRP A 53 -9.18 -0.34 13.70
CA TRP A 53 -10.34 0.23 12.99
C TRP A 53 -11.63 0.30 13.82
N ILE A 54 -11.67 -0.35 14.98
CA ILE A 54 -12.87 -0.42 15.85
C ILE A 54 -13.05 0.84 16.72
N SER A 55 -12.10 1.79 16.77
CA SER A 55 -12.12 2.86 17.79
C SER A 55 -12.16 4.33 17.34
N THR A 56 -12.37 4.68 16.06
CA THR A 56 -12.35 6.10 15.66
C THR A 56 -13.53 6.55 14.80
N SER A 57 -14.23 7.58 15.28
CA SER A 57 -15.26 8.32 14.58
C SER A 57 -14.69 9.06 13.37
N SER A 58 -15.49 9.07 12.31
CA SER A 58 -15.29 9.82 11.08
C SER A 58 -14.83 11.25 11.34
N SER A 59 -13.55 11.54 11.10
CA SER A 59 -13.06 12.91 11.02
C SER A 59 -12.11 13.05 9.84
N ASN A 60 -12.49 13.97 8.95
CA ASN A 60 -11.92 14.22 7.63
C ASN A 60 -10.39 14.22 7.63
N CYS A 61 -9.78 13.32 6.85
CA CYS A 61 -8.41 13.54 6.40
C CYS A 61 -8.38 14.77 5.50
N GLN A 62 -7.92 15.90 6.05
CA GLN A 62 -7.69 17.11 5.27
C GLN A 62 -6.52 16.88 4.31
N ILE A 63 -6.85 16.82 3.02
CA ILE A 63 -5.91 16.91 1.91
C ILE A 63 -5.36 18.35 1.90
N ALA A 64 -4.06 18.52 2.10
CA ALA A 64 -3.45 19.84 2.13
C ALA A 64 -3.72 20.56 0.79
N PRO A 65 -4.24 21.80 0.79
CA PRO A 65 -4.41 22.55 -0.44
C PRO A 65 -3.05 22.91 -1.05
N ARG A 66 -3.05 22.98 -2.38
CA ARG A 66 -1.93 23.32 -3.27
C ARG A 66 -1.25 24.63 -2.83
N LEU A 67 0.05 24.58 -2.54
CA LEU A 67 0.90 25.77 -2.58
C LEU A 67 1.62 25.80 -3.94
N SER A 68 1.19 26.73 -4.81
CA SER A 68 1.79 27.13 -6.09
C SER A 68 1.67 26.18 -7.31
N SER A 69 1.79 26.77 -8.50
CA SER A 69 1.10 26.41 -9.74
C SER A 69 1.81 25.42 -10.68
N THR A 70 2.88 24.73 -10.28
CA THR A 70 3.73 24.00 -11.26
C THR A 70 3.96 22.50 -11.01
N SER A 71 3.17 21.82 -10.19
CA SER A 71 3.31 20.35 -10.08
C SER A 71 2.03 19.57 -9.78
N GLN A 72 1.87 18.42 -10.44
CA GLN A 72 0.77 17.46 -10.30
C GLN A 72 0.97 16.53 -9.08
N PHE A 73 0.94 17.07 -7.86
CA PHE A 73 1.04 16.26 -6.64
C PHE A 73 -0.22 16.35 -5.78
N ALA A 74 -0.80 15.20 -5.42
CA ALA A 74 -1.73 15.06 -4.32
C ALA A 74 -1.00 14.38 -3.14
N PRO A 75 -0.61 15.11 -2.09
CA PRO A 75 0.01 14.51 -0.92
C PRO A 75 -1.06 13.93 0.03
N TRP A 76 -0.96 12.64 0.32
CA TRP A 76 -1.63 12.04 1.48
C TRP A 76 -0.64 12.16 2.67
N ARG A 77 -1.03 12.84 3.76
CA ARG A 77 -0.17 13.16 4.92
C ARG A 77 -0.95 12.73 6.20
N TRP A 78 -0.40 12.29 7.35
CA TRP A 78 0.78 12.65 8.14
C TRP A 78 1.03 11.55 9.21
N LEU A 79 2.26 11.39 9.71
CA LEU A 79 2.52 10.87 11.07
C LEU A 79 3.05 12.02 11.93
N LEU A 80 2.26 12.43 12.92
CA LEU A 80 2.65 13.38 13.96
C LEU A 80 2.81 12.61 15.28
N GLN A 81 3.54 13.17 16.24
CA GLN A 81 3.68 12.61 17.59
C GLN A 81 2.35 12.23 18.26
N VAL A 82 1.23 12.83 17.82
CA VAL A 82 -0.12 12.59 18.34
C VAL A 82 -0.93 11.51 17.62
N SER A 83 -0.59 11.14 16.38
CA SER A 83 -1.35 10.13 15.62
C SER A 83 -0.66 9.65 14.35
N GLY A 84 -0.88 8.37 14.04
CA GLY A 84 -0.69 7.82 12.69
C GLY A 84 -1.90 8.11 11.79
N SER A 85 -1.77 7.76 10.52
CA SER A 85 -2.85 7.87 9.55
C SER A 85 -2.85 6.69 8.60
N GLY A 86 -4.04 6.33 8.12
CA GLY A 86 -4.19 5.34 7.08
C GLY A 86 -5.43 5.56 6.23
N PHE A 87 -5.51 4.80 5.14
CA PHE A 87 -6.67 4.75 4.28
C PHE A 87 -6.96 3.30 3.88
N ARG A 88 -8.20 3.04 3.48
CA ARG A 88 -8.63 1.75 2.93
C ARG A 88 -9.48 1.93 1.68
N SER A 89 -9.48 0.96 0.78
CA SER A 89 -10.37 0.96 -0.37
C SER A 89 -11.84 0.80 0.06
N LYS A 90 -12.75 1.46 -0.65
CA LYS A 90 -14.19 1.27 -0.43
C LYS A 90 -14.65 -0.13 -0.85
N LYS A 91 -14.13 -0.58 -1.99
CA LYS A 91 -14.40 -1.91 -2.55
C LYS A 91 -13.51 -2.95 -1.89
N GLU A 92 -14.07 -4.14 -1.73
CA GLU A 92 -13.32 -5.38 -1.55
C GLU A 92 -12.98 -5.97 -2.92
N TYR A 93 -11.91 -6.75 -2.97
CA TYR A 93 -11.45 -7.44 -4.17
C TYR A 93 -11.20 -8.91 -3.83
N LEU A 94 -11.44 -9.80 -4.79
CA LEU A 94 -11.06 -11.20 -4.72
C LEU A 94 -10.33 -11.55 -6.01
N PHE A 95 -9.00 -11.56 -5.94
CA PHE A 95 -8.08 -11.62 -7.09
C PHE A 95 -8.00 -10.33 -7.92
N GLY A 96 -6.84 -10.11 -8.53
CA GLY A 96 -6.54 -8.92 -9.30
C GLY A 96 -5.06 -8.62 -9.41
N ARG A 97 -4.75 -7.65 -10.27
CA ARG A 97 -3.53 -6.86 -10.19
C ARG A 97 -3.83 -5.51 -9.57
N ILE A 98 -3.14 -5.19 -8.50
CA ILE A 98 -3.30 -3.94 -7.76
C ILE A 98 -1.96 -3.23 -7.70
N ASP A 99 -1.92 -2.03 -8.26
CA ASP A 99 -0.73 -1.19 -8.36
C ASP A 99 -0.93 0.09 -7.52
N MET A 100 0.11 0.47 -6.79
CA MET A 100 0.20 1.78 -6.12
C MET A 100 1.60 2.37 -6.33
N GLN A 101 1.69 3.67 -6.62
CA GLN A 101 2.98 4.36 -6.59
C GLN A 101 3.22 4.99 -5.22
N LEU A 102 4.33 4.62 -4.59
CA LEU A 102 4.74 5.13 -3.29
C LEU A 102 6.07 5.88 -3.41
N LYS A 103 6.21 6.94 -2.62
CA LYS A 103 7.49 7.58 -2.30
C LYS A 103 7.59 7.69 -0.78
N LEU A 104 8.63 7.10 -0.21
CA LEU A 104 8.74 6.89 1.23
C LEU A 104 9.23 8.14 1.98
N VAL A 105 9.26 8.05 3.31
CA VAL A 105 9.70 9.13 4.21
C VAL A 105 11.19 9.40 3.97
N ALA A 106 11.53 10.64 3.65
CA ALA A 106 12.92 11.06 3.46
C ALA A 106 13.61 11.41 4.79
N GLY A 107 14.94 11.33 4.80
CA GLY A 107 15.75 11.63 5.99
C GLY A 107 15.67 10.53 7.04
N ASN A 108 15.70 10.91 8.32
CA ASN A 108 15.58 9.95 9.41
C ASN A 108 14.14 9.48 9.52
N SER A 109 13.93 8.19 9.27
CA SER A 109 12.64 7.51 9.31
C SER A 109 12.64 6.33 10.29
N ALA A 110 13.68 6.22 11.12
CA ALA A 110 13.83 5.12 12.07
C ALA A 110 12.59 4.97 12.97
N GLY A 111 12.23 3.73 13.28
CA GLY A 111 11.04 3.35 14.05
C GLY A 111 9.71 3.53 13.29
N THR A 112 9.70 4.10 12.08
CA THR A 112 8.46 4.24 11.30
C THR A 112 8.25 3.07 10.34
N VAL A 113 6.99 2.68 10.14
CA VAL A 113 6.56 1.71 9.12
C VAL A 113 5.54 2.35 8.21
N THR A 114 5.85 2.41 6.92
CA THR A 114 4.85 2.68 5.88
C THR A 114 4.32 1.34 5.40
N ALA A 115 3.02 1.07 5.53
CA ALA A 115 2.41 -0.19 5.09
C ALA A 115 1.54 0.03 3.86
N TYR A 116 1.50 -0.95 2.96
CA TYR A 116 0.59 -1.06 1.84
C TYR A 116 0.23 -2.53 1.67
N TYR A 117 -1.02 -2.89 1.98
CA TYR A 117 -1.41 -4.29 2.16
C TYR A 117 -2.85 -4.55 1.72
N LEU A 118 -3.18 -5.82 1.50
CA LEU A 118 -4.55 -6.29 1.40
C LEU A 118 -4.90 -7.07 2.65
N SER A 119 -6.11 -6.91 3.18
CA SER A 119 -6.59 -7.70 4.30
C SER A 119 -8.08 -7.99 4.19
N SER A 120 -8.50 -9.21 4.52
CA SER A 120 -9.90 -9.53 4.82
C SER A 120 -10.25 -9.05 6.23
N GLN A 121 -11.43 -9.39 6.76
CA GLN A 121 -11.84 -9.03 8.12
C GLN A 121 -11.91 -10.25 9.04
N GLY A 122 -11.57 -10.06 10.31
CA GLY A 122 -11.82 -11.02 11.38
C GLY A 122 -10.57 -11.71 11.93
N PRO A 123 -10.73 -12.60 12.93
CA PRO A 123 -9.60 -13.25 13.60
C PRO A 123 -8.86 -14.23 12.68
N THR A 124 -9.55 -14.80 11.69
CA THR A 124 -8.99 -15.73 10.70
C THR A 124 -8.75 -15.05 9.35
N HIS A 125 -8.36 -13.77 9.37
CA HIS A 125 -8.17 -13.00 8.15
C HIS A 125 -7.06 -13.56 7.26
N ASP A 126 -7.19 -13.31 5.96
CA ASP A 126 -6.08 -13.40 5.02
C ASP A 126 -5.49 -12.00 4.82
N GLU A 127 -4.18 -11.90 4.66
CA GLU A 127 -3.49 -10.61 4.48
C GLU A 127 -2.22 -10.77 3.61
N ILE A 128 -1.92 -9.74 2.82
CA ILE A 128 -0.80 -9.70 1.86
C ILE A 128 -0.09 -8.34 2.01
N ASP A 129 1.16 -8.36 2.47
CA ASP A 129 1.81 -7.16 2.99
C ASP A 129 2.99 -6.67 2.15
N PHE A 130 3.02 -5.36 1.91
CA PHE A 130 4.27 -4.60 1.83
C PHE A 130 4.39 -3.70 3.06
N GLU A 131 5.50 -3.81 3.76
CA GLU A 131 5.86 -2.92 4.86
C GLU A 131 7.25 -2.34 4.60
N PHE A 132 7.36 -1.02 4.64
CA PHE A 132 8.62 -0.32 4.46
C PHE A 132 9.13 0.14 5.82
N LEU A 133 10.17 -0.51 6.30
CA LEU A 133 10.78 -0.24 7.59
C LEU A 133 11.78 0.91 7.41
N GLY A 134 11.49 2.04 8.05
CA GLY A 134 12.34 3.21 8.00
C GLY A 134 13.67 3.00 8.73
N ASN A 135 14.62 3.89 8.45
CA ASN A 135 15.98 3.78 8.96
C ASN A 135 16.58 5.16 9.26
N LEU A 136 17.77 5.19 9.84
CA LEU A 136 18.53 6.41 10.05
C LEU A 136 18.87 7.08 8.71
N SER A 137 19.08 8.40 8.73
CA SER A 137 19.48 9.15 7.54
C SER A 137 20.74 8.54 6.90
N GLY A 138 20.66 8.16 5.63
CA GLY A 138 21.77 7.58 4.87
C GLY A 138 21.81 6.05 4.89
N ASP A 139 21.08 5.40 5.79
CA ASP A 139 20.96 3.94 5.82
C ASP A 139 19.80 3.46 4.94
N PRO A 140 19.90 2.25 4.36
CA PRO A 140 18.90 1.74 3.43
C PRO A 140 17.58 1.41 4.14
N TYR A 141 16.47 1.70 3.45
CA TYR A 141 15.16 1.16 3.79
C TYR A 141 15.12 -0.35 3.63
N ILE A 142 14.31 -1.02 4.46
CA ILE A 142 13.99 -2.44 4.29
C ILE A 142 12.56 -2.55 3.76
N LEU A 143 12.39 -3.25 2.64
CA LEU A 143 11.10 -3.71 2.17
C LEU A 143 10.81 -5.08 2.75
N HIS A 144 9.77 -5.17 3.55
CA HIS A 144 9.29 -6.36 4.20
C HIS A 144 8.00 -6.84 3.50
N THR A 145 7.90 -8.15 3.25
CA THR A 145 6.69 -8.78 2.72
C THR A 145 6.24 -9.90 3.63
N ASN A 146 4.93 -10.06 3.78
CA ASN A 146 4.34 -11.14 4.57
C ASN A 146 3.05 -11.65 3.90
N VAL A 147 2.63 -12.86 4.28
CA VAL A 147 1.38 -13.47 3.85
C VAL A 147 0.73 -14.16 5.04
N PHE A 148 -0.46 -13.69 5.41
CA PHE A 148 -1.33 -14.33 6.39
C PHE A 148 -2.39 -15.15 5.69
N THR A 149 -2.63 -16.33 6.24
CA THR A 149 -3.68 -17.23 5.79
C THR A 149 -4.44 -17.74 7.01
N GLN A 150 -5.75 -17.54 7.06
CA GLN A 150 -6.58 -17.95 8.18
C GLN A 150 -6.06 -17.44 9.55
N GLY A 151 -5.60 -16.19 9.59
CA GLY A 151 -5.04 -15.53 10.77
C GLY A 151 -3.59 -15.91 11.10
N LYS A 152 -2.97 -16.81 10.33
CA LYS A 152 -1.60 -17.26 10.55
C LYS A 152 -0.65 -16.65 9.51
N GLY A 153 0.22 -15.75 9.96
CA GLY A 153 1.34 -15.19 9.21
C GLY A 153 2.63 -16.00 9.41
N ASN A 154 3.69 -15.33 9.87
CA ASN A 154 5.03 -15.87 10.05
C ASN A 154 5.75 -16.26 8.75
N ARG A 155 5.51 -15.50 7.66
CA ARG A 155 6.06 -15.74 6.33
C ARG A 155 6.85 -14.55 5.82
N GLU A 156 7.64 -13.95 6.69
CA GLU A 156 8.39 -12.73 6.44
C GLU A 156 9.53 -12.94 5.43
N GLN A 157 9.63 -12.06 4.44
CA GLN A 157 10.83 -11.91 3.61
C GLN A 157 11.20 -10.43 3.54
N GLN A 158 12.48 -10.12 3.71
CA GLN A 158 12.98 -8.74 3.74
C GLN A 158 14.01 -8.52 2.63
N PHE A 159 13.98 -7.33 2.04
CA PHE A 159 14.82 -6.93 0.94
C PHE A 159 15.33 -5.51 1.12
N TYR A 160 16.58 -5.25 0.73
CA TYR A 160 16.98 -3.90 0.31
C TYR A 160 16.43 -3.60 -1.08
N LEU A 161 16.33 -2.31 -1.43
CA LEU A 161 15.93 -1.88 -2.77
C LEU A 161 17.15 -1.44 -3.58
N TRP A 162 17.13 -1.69 -4.89
CA TRP A 162 18.19 -1.28 -5.84
C TRP A 162 18.12 0.22 -6.22
N PHE A 163 17.40 1.02 -5.43
CA PHE A 163 17.22 2.46 -5.58
C PHE A 163 16.87 3.09 -4.22
N ASP A 164 16.97 4.42 -4.12
CA ASP A 164 16.50 5.19 -2.96
C ASP A 164 14.98 5.45 -3.07
N PRO A 165 14.13 4.76 -2.28
CA PRO A 165 12.68 4.86 -2.38
C PRO A 165 12.10 6.19 -1.85
N THR A 166 12.95 7.07 -1.29
CA THR A 166 12.56 8.38 -0.76
C THR A 166 12.64 9.48 -1.81
N ARG A 167 13.39 9.25 -2.90
CA ARG A 167 13.67 10.26 -3.93
C ARG A 167 12.58 10.35 -4.97
N ASN A 168 12.13 9.21 -5.47
CA ASN A 168 11.17 9.10 -6.56
C ASN A 168 10.01 8.18 -6.19
N PHE A 169 8.92 8.30 -6.96
CA PHE A 169 7.82 7.35 -6.86
C PHE A 169 8.18 6.06 -7.59
N HIS A 170 8.00 4.93 -6.90
CA HIS A 170 8.14 3.59 -7.45
C HIS A 170 6.82 2.84 -7.35
N THR A 171 6.56 1.93 -8.29
CA THR A 171 5.31 1.18 -8.36
C THR A 171 5.45 -0.12 -7.58
N TYR A 172 4.59 -0.32 -6.59
CA TYR A 172 4.50 -1.55 -5.82
C TYR A 172 3.20 -2.25 -6.20
N SER A 173 3.33 -3.49 -6.66
CA SER A 173 2.24 -4.24 -7.25
C SER A 173 2.04 -5.56 -6.57
N ILE A 174 0.78 -5.95 -6.38
CA ILE A 174 0.36 -7.28 -5.97
C ILE A 174 -0.44 -7.88 -7.11
N ILE A 175 0.07 -8.98 -7.67
CA ILE A 175 -0.72 -9.86 -8.53
C ILE A 175 -1.22 -11.00 -7.66
N TRP A 176 -2.53 -11.12 -7.53
CA TRP A 176 -3.18 -12.13 -6.71
C TRP A 176 -4.17 -12.89 -7.57
N SER A 177 -3.91 -14.18 -7.77
CA SER A 177 -4.76 -15.11 -8.52
C SER A 177 -5.06 -16.35 -7.68
N GLN A 178 -5.89 -17.26 -8.18
CA GLN A 178 -6.12 -18.56 -7.52
C GLN A 178 -4.86 -19.42 -7.41
N GLN A 179 -3.84 -19.16 -8.23
CA GLN A 179 -2.65 -19.99 -8.35
C GLN A 179 -1.47 -19.45 -7.55
N HIS A 180 -1.39 -18.13 -7.38
CA HIS A 180 -0.24 -17.49 -6.74
C HIS A 180 -0.51 -16.04 -6.35
N ILE A 181 0.31 -15.54 -5.44
CA ILE A 181 0.53 -14.13 -5.14
C ILE A 181 1.94 -13.78 -5.62
N ILE A 182 2.09 -12.72 -6.40
CA ILE A 182 3.39 -12.18 -6.82
C ILE A 182 3.50 -10.74 -6.33
N PHE A 183 4.58 -10.47 -5.61
CA PHE A 183 4.97 -9.13 -5.20
C PHE A 183 5.92 -8.55 -6.23
N LEU A 184 5.63 -7.35 -6.73
CA LEU A 184 6.50 -6.67 -7.69
C LEU A 184 6.88 -5.25 -7.23
N VAL A 185 8.09 -4.86 -7.60
CA VAL A 185 8.61 -3.49 -7.51
C VAL A 185 9.00 -3.05 -8.91
N ASP A 186 8.34 -2.03 -9.45
CA ASP A 186 8.52 -1.56 -10.84
C ASP A 186 8.44 -2.68 -11.90
N ASN A 187 7.44 -3.57 -11.75
CA ASN A 187 7.26 -4.79 -12.57
C ASN A 187 8.39 -5.82 -12.46
N ILE A 188 9.29 -5.71 -11.48
CA ILE A 188 10.28 -6.73 -11.15
C ILE A 188 9.71 -7.61 -10.02
N PRO A 189 9.49 -8.91 -10.24
CA PRO A 189 9.02 -9.79 -9.17
C PRO A 189 10.11 -9.95 -8.12
N ILE A 190 9.74 -9.78 -6.85
CA ILE A 190 10.64 -9.94 -5.70
C ILE A 190 10.31 -11.20 -4.89
N ARG A 191 9.05 -11.67 -4.97
CA ARG A 191 8.55 -12.82 -4.23
C ARG A 191 7.36 -13.45 -4.95
N VAL A 192 7.26 -14.78 -4.87
CA VAL A 192 6.07 -15.54 -5.27
C VAL A 192 5.63 -16.42 -4.10
N PHE A 193 4.34 -16.36 -3.76
CA PHE A 193 3.70 -17.29 -2.83
C PHE A 193 2.67 -18.10 -3.61
N LYS A 194 2.92 -19.39 -3.81
CA LYS A 194 2.05 -20.26 -4.62
C LYS A 194 0.90 -20.80 -3.79
N ASN A 195 -0.21 -21.10 -4.44
CA ASN A 195 -1.27 -21.89 -3.83
C ASN A 195 -0.74 -23.31 -3.54
N GLY A 196 -0.60 -23.62 -2.24
CA GLY A 196 -0.09 -24.87 -1.71
C GLY A 196 -1.15 -25.75 -1.07
N GLU A 197 -2.44 -25.55 -1.38
CA GLU A 197 -3.52 -26.31 -0.72
C GLU A 197 -3.41 -27.82 -0.96
N SER A 198 -2.89 -28.23 -2.12
CA SER A 198 -2.61 -29.64 -2.44
C SER A 198 -1.58 -30.31 -1.51
N ILE A 199 -0.80 -29.52 -0.77
CA ILE A 199 0.16 -29.97 0.24
C ILE A 199 -0.21 -29.47 1.64
N GLY A 200 -1.47 -29.08 1.85
CA GLY A 200 -1.99 -28.67 3.16
C GLY A 200 -1.64 -27.24 3.59
N VAL A 201 -1.07 -26.41 2.71
CA VAL A 201 -0.79 -25.00 3.01
C VAL A 201 -1.99 -24.15 2.57
N PRO A 202 -2.71 -23.49 3.50
CA PRO A 202 -3.83 -22.62 3.14
C PRO A 202 -3.40 -21.47 2.22
N PHE A 203 -4.35 -20.93 1.44
CA PHE A 203 -4.09 -19.84 0.51
C PHE A 203 -5.24 -18.83 0.50
N PRO A 204 -4.98 -17.50 0.36
CA PRO A 204 -6.03 -16.49 0.28
C PRO A 204 -6.85 -16.62 -0.99
N LYS A 205 -7.91 -17.44 -1.00
CA LYS A 205 -8.77 -17.62 -2.18
C LYS A 205 -10.26 -17.39 -1.97
N SER A 206 -10.68 -17.29 -0.71
CA SER A 206 -12.12 -17.29 -0.36
C SER A 206 -12.56 -16.02 0.35
N GLN A 207 -11.63 -15.22 0.88
CA GLN A 207 -11.95 -14.02 1.64
C GLN A 207 -11.65 -12.78 0.78
N PRO A 208 -12.68 -12.02 0.36
CA PRO A 208 -12.46 -10.73 -0.28
C PRO A 208 -11.71 -9.79 0.65
N MET A 209 -10.73 -9.08 0.09
CA MET A 209 -9.85 -8.18 0.85
C MET A 209 -10.04 -6.74 0.43
N ARG A 210 -9.96 -5.81 1.40
CA ARG A 210 -9.74 -4.40 1.10
C ARG A 210 -8.25 -4.13 1.01
N ILE A 211 -7.92 -3.09 0.26
CA ILE A 211 -6.58 -2.53 0.23
C ILE A 211 -6.48 -1.53 1.37
N TYR A 212 -5.36 -1.53 2.06
CA TYR A 212 -5.05 -0.63 3.14
C TYR A 212 -3.68 0.01 2.91
N SER A 213 -3.50 1.17 3.50
CA SER A 213 -2.18 1.74 3.68
C SER A 213 -2.14 2.58 4.94
N SER A 214 -1.02 2.58 5.64
CA SER A 214 -0.84 3.32 6.87
C SER A 214 0.60 3.78 7.05
N LEU A 215 0.80 4.78 7.90
CA LEU A 215 2.11 5.18 8.42
C LEU A 215 2.01 5.24 9.94
N TRP A 216 2.86 4.48 10.63
CA TRP A 216 2.79 4.31 12.08
C TRP A 216 4.18 4.08 12.71
N ASN A 217 4.26 4.21 14.03
CA ASN A 217 5.45 3.93 14.81
C ASN A 217 5.46 2.47 15.26
N ALA A 218 6.58 1.79 15.03
CA ALA A 218 6.80 0.38 15.31
C ALA A 218 8.17 0.20 16.00
N ASP A 219 8.42 1.03 17.00
CA ASP A 219 9.70 1.15 17.70
C ASP A 219 10.27 -0.17 18.23
N ASP A 220 9.41 -1.13 18.53
CA ASP A 220 9.80 -2.40 19.13
C ASP A 220 10.47 -3.36 18.14
N TRP A 221 10.39 -3.12 16.84
CA TRP A 221 10.92 -4.06 15.86
C TRP A 221 11.40 -3.46 14.53
N ALA A 222 10.89 -2.29 14.10
CA ALA A 222 11.07 -1.82 12.72
C ALA A 222 12.53 -1.56 12.32
N THR A 223 13.28 -0.81 13.13
CA THR A 223 14.65 -0.42 12.76
C THR A 223 15.67 -1.18 13.60
N ARG A 224 16.51 -1.97 12.92
CA ARG A 224 17.52 -2.85 13.54
C ARG A 224 16.92 -3.76 14.62
N GLY A 225 15.77 -4.37 14.33
CA GLY A 225 15.08 -5.24 15.28
C GLY A 225 14.60 -4.51 16.53
N GLY A 226 14.30 -3.21 16.42
CA GLY A 226 13.80 -2.38 17.52
C GLY A 226 14.87 -1.68 18.36
N LEU A 227 16.16 -1.82 18.01
CA LEU A 227 17.25 -1.16 18.72
C LEU A 227 17.29 0.37 18.49
N VAL A 228 16.74 0.85 17.36
CA VAL A 228 16.70 2.27 17.03
C VAL A 228 15.25 2.75 17.05
N LYS A 229 14.98 3.74 17.90
CA LYS A 229 13.65 4.30 18.15
C LYS A 229 13.38 5.53 17.27
N THR A 230 12.12 5.89 17.10
CA THR A 230 11.73 7.11 16.37
C THR A 230 12.19 8.36 17.09
N ASP A 231 12.97 9.18 16.38
CA ASP A 231 13.29 10.54 16.80
C ASP A 231 12.14 11.48 16.42
N TRP A 232 11.23 11.72 17.36
CA TRP A 232 10.06 12.58 17.15
C TRP A 232 10.41 14.04 16.87
N THR A 233 11.65 14.50 17.13
CA THR A 233 12.09 15.85 16.72
C THR A 233 12.18 16.00 15.19
N LYS A 234 12.18 14.88 14.45
CA LYS A 234 12.15 14.83 12.98
C LYS A 234 10.75 14.77 12.39
N ALA A 235 9.71 14.73 13.23
CA ALA A 235 8.34 14.79 12.77
C ALA A 235 8.07 16.15 12.07
N PRO A 236 7.15 16.17 11.08
CA PRO A 236 6.31 15.06 10.64
C PRO A 236 6.97 14.11 9.64
N PHE A 237 6.70 12.82 9.80
CA PHE A 237 7.06 11.81 8.80
C PHE A 237 5.97 11.74 7.72
N THR A 238 6.37 11.75 6.45
CA THR A 238 5.44 11.82 5.32
C THR A 238 5.81 10.83 4.23
N ALA A 239 4.91 9.88 3.97
CA ALA A 239 4.93 9.02 2.78
C ALA A 239 3.90 9.52 1.76
N TYR A 240 4.20 9.38 0.47
CA TYR A 240 3.35 9.88 -0.61
C TYR A 240 2.83 8.74 -1.47
N TYR A 241 1.57 8.86 -1.91
CA TYR A 241 0.87 7.84 -2.70
C TYR A 241 0.24 8.48 -3.94
N ARG A 242 0.30 7.80 -5.09
CA ARG A 242 -0.39 8.22 -6.31
C ARG A 242 -0.67 7.05 -7.24
N ASN A 243 -1.40 7.32 -8.32
CA ASN A 243 -1.60 6.40 -9.44
C ASN A 243 -2.10 5.01 -9.02
N PHE A 244 -3.03 4.98 -8.06
CA PHE A 244 -3.72 3.76 -7.69
C PHE A 244 -4.45 3.17 -8.89
N LYS A 245 -4.19 1.90 -9.18
CA LYS A 245 -4.87 1.15 -10.24
C LYS A 245 -5.19 -0.24 -9.73
N ALA A 246 -6.46 -0.63 -9.83
CA ALA A 246 -6.91 -2.00 -9.57
C ALA A 246 -7.56 -2.54 -10.84
N ASP A 247 -6.85 -3.44 -11.52
CA ASP A 247 -7.41 -4.34 -12.53
C ASP A 247 -7.76 -5.63 -11.80
N ALA A 248 -8.89 -5.63 -11.11
CA ALA A 248 -9.22 -6.61 -10.07
C ALA A 248 -10.72 -6.89 -10.01
N CYS A 249 -11.07 -8.08 -9.54
CA CYS A 249 -12.46 -8.50 -9.38
C CYS A 249 -13.01 -7.88 -8.10
N SER A 250 -13.73 -6.76 -8.21
CA SER A 250 -14.42 -6.20 -7.06
C SER A 250 -15.52 -7.15 -6.58
N TRP A 251 -15.63 -7.30 -5.27
CA TRP A 251 -16.61 -8.12 -4.59
C TRP A 251 -17.65 -7.24 -3.90
N SER A 252 -18.93 -7.52 -4.11
CA SER A 252 -20.03 -6.80 -3.47
C SER A 252 -21.27 -7.67 -3.37
N SER A 253 -21.96 -7.60 -2.22
CA SER A 253 -23.22 -8.33 -1.99
C SER A 253 -23.13 -9.83 -2.29
N GLY A 254 -22.01 -10.47 -1.92
CA GLY A 254 -21.79 -11.91 -2.14
C GLY A 254 -21.46 -12.31 -3.58
N SER A 255 -21.19 -11.35 -4.47
CA SER A 255 -20.92 -11.61 -5.90
C SER A 255 -19.64 -10.94 -6.38
N SER A 256 -18.95 -11.61 -7.30
CA SER A 256 -17.78 -11.09 -8.01
C SER A 256 -18.19 -10.33 -9.27
N SER A 257 -17.55 -9.18 -9.52
CA SER A 257 -17.64 -8.47 -10.80
C SER A 257 -16.97 -9.22 -11.96
N CYS A 258 -15.97 -10.05 -11.67
CA CYS A 258 -15.53 -11.08 -12.59
C CYS A 258 -16.50 -12.24 -12.44
N GLY A 259 -17.59 -12.22 -13.20
CA GLY A 259 -18.55 -13.33 -13.22
C GLY A 259 -17.87 -14.65 -13.58
N SER A 260 -18.59 -15.77 -13.42
CA SER A 260 -18.20 -17.08 -13.96
C SER A 260 -18.23 -17.04 -15.49
N ARG A 261 -17.24 -16.40 -16.10
CA ARG A 261 -17.13 -16.28 -17.55
C ARG A 261 -16.73 -17.64 -18.11
N SER A 262 -17.61 -18.23 -18.92
CA SER A 262 -17.27 -19.25 -19.90
C SER A 262 -16.09 -18.74 -20.74
N SER A 263 -15.13 -19.63 -21.00
CA SER A 263 -13.81 -19.42 -21.60
C SER A 263 -13.81 -18.98 -23.08
N SER A 264 -14.76 -18.15 -23.51
CA SER A 264 -15.02 -17.88 -24.94
C SER A 264 -15.24 -16.41 -25.30
N SER A 265 -14.95 -15.46 -24.42
CA SER A 265 -15.06 -14.02 -24.73
C SER A 265 -13.76 -13.28 -24.41
N PHE A 266 -13.24 -12.60 -25.42
CA PHE A 266 -11.91 -12.00 -25.51
C PHE A 266 -11.44 -11.22 -24.26
N SER A 267 -10.15 -11.39 -23.96
CA SER A 267 -9.32 -10.79 -22.90
C SER A 267 -9.64 -11.20 -21.45
N ASP A 268 -9.27 -12.43 -21.08
CA ASP A 268 -8.95 -12.68 -19.68
C ASP A 268 -7.84 -11.71 -19.27
N PRO A 269 -7.97 -11.00 -18.14
CA PRO A 269 -6.92 -10.10 -17.68
C PRO A 269 -5.62 -10.89 -17.54
N ALA A 270 -4.52 -10.37 -18.08
CA ALA A 270 -3.24 -11.08 -18.17
C ALA A 270 -2.76 -11.65 -16.82
N TRP A 271 -3.20 -11.08 -15.70
CA TRP A 271 -2.84 -11.54 -14.35
C TRP A 271 -3.53 -12.85 -13.92
N HIS A 272 -4.58 -13.35 -14.61
CA HIS A 272 -5.28 -14.59 -14.24
C HIS A 272 -4.46 -15.86 -14.47
N THR A 273 -3.62 -15.89 -15.50
CA THR A 273 -2.94 -17.10 -16.00
C THR A 273 -1.41 -16.97 -16.05
N ASN A 274 -0.87 -15.77 -15.82
CA ASN A 274 0.56 -15.52 -15.99
C ASN A 274 1.39 -16.10 -14.85
N SER A 275 1.81 -17.36 -15.03
CA SER A 275 3.07 -17.82 -14.44
C SER A 275 4.21 -16.89 -14.85
N LEU A 276 5.22 -16.73 -13.98
CA LEU A 276 6.38 -15.90 -14.33
C LEU A 276 7.11 -16.48 -15.56
N ASP A 277 7.27 -15.67 -16.59
CA ASP A 277 8.07 -16.00 -17.77
C ASP A 277 9.56 -16.21 -17.41
N ALA A 278 10.34 -16.73 -18.35
CA ALA A 278 11.77 -16.99 -18.11
C ALA A 278 12.58 -15.73 -17.72
N PRO A 279 12.40 -14.56 -18.37
CA PRO A 279 13.01 -13.30 -17.94
C PRO A 279 12.64 -12.89 -16.50
N SER A 280 11.35 -12.95 -16.14
CA SER A 280 10.86 -12.58 -14.81
C SER A 280 11.41 -13.50 -13.73
N ARG A 281 11.52 -14.81 -14.01
CA ARG A 281 12.19 -15.77 -13.12
C ARG A 281 13.68 -15.49 -12.95
N ARG A 282 14.38 -15.02 -13.99
CA ARG A 282 15.78 -14.58 -13.87
C ARG A 282 15.90 -13.35 -12.96
N ARG A 283 15.01 -12.36 -13.14
CA ARG A 283 14.98 -11.16 -12.29
C ARG A 283 14.67 -11.48 -10.84
N LEU A 284 13.70 -12.35 -10.58
CA LEU A 284 13.38 -12.82 -9.23
C LEU A 284 14.60 -13.42 -8.53
N ARG A 285 15.34 -14.31 -9.21
CA ARG A 285 16.59 -14.86 -8.65
C ARG A 285 17.65 -13.81 -8.43
N TRP A 286 17.76 -12.82 -9.30
CA TRP A 286 18.69 -11.70 -9.12
C TRP A 286 18.33 -10.89 -7.87
N VAL A 287 17.04 -10.57 -7.67
CA VAL A 287 16.56 -9.90 -6.46
C VAL A 287 16.87 -10.73 -5.21
N GLN A 288 16.46 -12.00 -5.20
CA GLN A 288 16.68 -12.91 -4.07
C GLN A 288 18.17 -13.09 -3.75
N LYS A 289 19.04 -13.12 -4.76
CA LYS A 289 20.48 -13.31 -4.57
C LYS A 289 21.17 -12.07 -4.00
N TYR A 290 20.82 -10.87 -4.48
CA TYR A 290 21.60 -9.65 -4.19
C TYR A 290 20.93 -8.70 -3.20
N PHE A 291 19.63 -8.83 -2.98
CA PHE A 291 18.87 -7.84 -2.21
C PHE A 291 18.08 -8.45 -1.05
N MET A 292 17.80 -9.75 -1.05
CA MET A 292 17.12 -10.40 0.07
C MET A 292 18.05 -10.53 1.27
N ILE A 293 17.59 -10.05 2.42
CA ILE A 293 18.36 -10.03 3.68
C ILE A 293 17.75 -10.94 4.75
N TYR A 294 16.48 -11.30 4.62
CA TYR A 294 15.82 -12.28 5.49
C TYR A 294 14.83 -13.10 4.68
N ASN A 295 14.75 -14.40 4.98
CA ASN A 295 13.79 -15.31 4.40
C ASN A 295 13.35 -16.35 5.45
N TYR A 296 12.07 -16.33 5.83
CA TYR A 296 11.51 -17.28 6.78
C TYR A 296 11.74 -18.76 6.38
N CYS A 297 11.77 -19.07 5.07
CA CYS A 297 12.06 -20.41 4.55
C CYS A 297 13.48 -20.91 4.82
N ALA A 298 14.40 -20.05 5.28
CA ALA A 298 15.77 -20.40 5.64
C ALA A 298 16.06 -20.18 7.13
N ASP A 299 15.05 -19.80 7.92
CA ASP A 299 15.20 -19.48 9.34
C ASP A 299 15.03 -20.73 10.22
N LEU A 300 16.10 -21.50 10.36
CA LEU A 300 16.13 -22.70 11.22
C LEU A 300 15.91 -22.38 12.71
N LYS A 301 16.23 -21.16 13.16
CA LYS A 301 16.00 -20.78 14.56
C LYS A 301 14.51 -20.66 14.85
N ARG A 302 13.76 -20.11 13.90
CA ARG A 302 12.31 -19.98 14.00
C ARG A 302 11.57 -21.28 13.69
N PHE A 303 12.11 -22.11 12.79
CA PHE A 303 11.51 -23.38 12.39
C PHE A 303 12.44 -24.58 12.68
N PRO A 304 12.69 -24.89 13.97
CA PRO A 304 13.62 -25.95 14.36
C PRO A 304 13.14 -27.36 14.01
N GLN A 305 11.84 -27.54 13.73
CA GLN A 305 11.21 -28.83 13.42
C GLN A 305 11.08 -29.09 11.90
N GLY A 306 11.72 -28.26 11.06
CA GLY A 306 11.61 -28.32 9.61
C GLY A 306 10.93 -27.07 9.04
N PHE A 307 11.29 -26.74 7.80
CA PHE A 307 10.77 -25.55 7.13
C PHE A 307 9.28 -25.69 6.78
N PRO A 308 8.55 -24.57 6.65
CA PRO A 308 7.17 -24.61 6.18
C PRO A 308 7.03 -25.37 4.85
N PRO A 309 5.97 -26.19 4.64
CA PRO A 309 5.84 -27.06 3.46
C PRO A 309 5.87 -26.31 2.12
N GLU A 310 5.43 -25.05 2.10
CA GLU A 310 5.50 -24.18 0.92
C GLU A 310 6.94 -23.85 0.48
N CYS A 311 7.93 -24.03 1.36
CA CYS A 311 9.34 -23.75 1.12
C CYS A 311 10.09 -24.91 0.44
N GLU A 312 9.65 -26.17 0.60
CA GLU A 312 10.37 -27.33 0.06
C GLU A 312 10.38 -27.38 -1.48
N ARG A 313 9.38 -26.76 -2.11
CA ARG A 313 9.20 -26.73 -3.58
C ARG A 313 9.47 -25.36 -4.19
N SER A 314 9.89 -24.38 -3.39
CA SER A 314 10.21 -23.05 -3.87
C SER A 314 11.61 -23.05 -4.52
N ARG A 315 11.72 -23.54 -5.76
CA ARG A 315 12.82 -23.10 -6.66
C ARG A 315 12.69 -21.62 -7.08
N PHE A 316 11.72 -20.91 -6.48
CA PHE A 316 11.52 -19.47 -6.43
C PHE A 316 10.70 -19.11 -5.19
#